data_AF-A0A0N8PRG1-F1
#
_entry.id   AF-A0A0N8PRG1-F1
#
_cell.length_a   1.000
_cell.length_b   1.000
_cell.length_c   1.000
_cell.angle_alpha   90.00
_cell.angle_beta   90.00
_cell.angle_gamma   90.00
#
_symmetry.space_group_name_H-M   'P 1'
#
loop_
_entity.id
_entity.type
_entity.pdbx_description
1 polymer ?
#
loop_
_entity_poly.entity_id
_entity_poly.type
_entity_poly.pdbx_seq_one_letter_code
_entity_poly.pdbx_strand_id
1 'polypeptide(L)'
;MRFRSTLRSVGVFATILVLIGLVIAPSGATPAQAQSRRPVMAFYYPWYEKADWENGRMSDVASPKYSGGEEATLLRHIQQADDAGIDALVCNPPWGRQVLPDADMGAFYRALLGEAARVLRPGGRAVLLTDRVAEVGGALAELPALRPARELVISLFGSHPTIYVLEKE
;
A
#
# COMPACT_ATOMS: atom_id res chain seq x y z
N MET A 1 81.08 -5.63 3.06
CA MET A 1 79.86 -6.35 3.47
C MET A 1 78.72 -5.34 3.59
N ARG A 2 77.66 -5.47 2.77
CA ARG A 2 76.53 -4.53 2.64
C ARG A 2 75.39 -4.96 3.58
N PHE A 3 74.94 -4.08 4.46
CA PHE A 3 73.67 -4.21 5.20
C PHE A 3 72.92 -2.88 5.19
N ARG A 4 72.11 -2.66 4.15
CA ARG A 4 71.15 -1.54 4.04
C ARG A 4 69.94 -2.01 3.23
N SER A 5 69.01 -2.76 3.83
CA SER A 5 67.72 -3.03 3.17
C SER A 5 66.54 -3.30 4.10
N THR A 6 66.72 -3.51 5.40
CA THR A 6 65.62 -3.92 6.30
C THR A 6 64.80 -2.77 6.90
N LEU A 7 65.33 -1.53 6.96
CA LEU A 7 64.62 -0.42 7.61
C LEU A 7 63.57 0.27 6.71
N ARG A 8 63.69 0.16 5.38
CA ARG A 8 62.74 0.79 4.43
C ARG A 8 61.44 0.01 4.29
N SER A 9 61.46 -1.30 4.45
CA SER A 9 60.31 -2.19 4.26
C SER A 9 59.30 -2.13 5.42
N VAL A 10 59.76 -1.90 6.65
CA VAL A 10 58.88 -1.77 7.83
C VAL A 10 58.01 -0.51 7.75
N GLY A 11 58.59 0.62 7.29
CA GLY A 11 57.85 1.86 7.11
C GLY A 11 56.78 1.79 6.03
N VAL A 12 57.06 1.09 4.92
CA VAL A 12 56.08 0.90 3.83
C VAL A 12 54.93 -0.01 4.26
N PHE A 13 55.21 -1.11 4.98
CA PHE A 13 54.17 -1.99 5.51
C PHE A 13 53.28 -1.31 6.56
N ALA A 14 53.86 -0.51 7.46
CA ALA A 14 53.09 0.26 8.43
C ALA A 14 52.18 1.30 7.76
N THR A 15 52.66 1.95 6.68
CA THR A 15 51.87 2.93 5.93
C THR A 15 50.73 2.27 5.13
N ILE A 16 50.98 1.10 4.55
CA ILE A 16 49.95 0.32 3.84
C ILE A 16 48.87 -0.19 4.82
N LEU A 17 49.26 -0.65 6.01
CA LEU A 17 48.30 -1.08 7.05
C LEU A 17 47.42 0.06 7.56
N VAL A 18 47.96 1.27 7.70
CA VAL A 18 47.18 2.48 8.07
C VAL A 18 46.22 2.88 6.95
N LEU A 19 46.64 2.82 5.69
CA LEU A 19 45.77 3.13 4.54
C LEU A 19 44.66 2.09 4.35
N ILE A 20 44.94 0.81 4.58
CA ILE A 20 43.92 -0.26 4.56
C ILE A 20 42.95 -0.10 5.74
N GLY A 21 43.44 0.27 6.92
CA GLY A 21 42.59 0.56 8.09
C GLY A 21 41.64 1.75 7.86
N LEU A 22 42.04 2.73 7.06
CA LEU A 22 41.20 3.89 6.71
C LEU A 22 40.11 3.55 5.67
N VAL A 23 40.33 2.53 4.83
CA VAL A 23 39.35 2.03 3.84
C VAL A 23 38.35 1.05 4.48
N ILE A 24 38.72 0.37 5.57
CA ILE A 24 37.86 -0.55 6.34
C ILE A 24 37.17 0.17 7.51
N ALA A 25 37.34 1.48 7.66
CA ALA A 25 36.50 2.25 8.56
C ALA A 25 35.03 2.06 8.13
N PRO A 26 34.14 1.58 9.01
CA PRO A 26 32.76 1.33 8.64
C PRO A 26 32.19 2.67 8.16
N SER A 27 31.91 2.74 6.86
CA SER A 27 31.14 3.83 6.27
C SER A 27 29.91 3.99 7.14
N GLY A 28 29.80 5.16 7.78
CA GLY A 28 28.88 5.39 8.89
C GLY A 28 27.54 4.74 8.58
N ALA A 29 27.11 3.82 9.45
CA ALA A 29 25.80 3.22 9.32
C ALA A 29 24.80 4.37 9.18
N THR A 30 24.07 4.41 8.06
CA THR A 30 22.99 5.38 7.88
C THR A 30 22.12 5.24 9.13
N PRO A 31 21.97 6.29 9.96
CA PRO A 31 21.16 6.17 11.15
C PRO A 31 19.78 5.71 10.68
N ALA A 32 19.33 4.57 11.19
CA ALA A 32 17.99 4.09 10.94
C ALA A 32 17.03 5.19 11.41
N GLN A 33 16.45 5.91 10.47
CA GLN A 33 15.37 6.83 10.79
C GLN A 33 14.24 5.95 11.29
N ALA A 34 13.95 6.04 12.60
CA ALA A 34 12.68 5.55 13.11
C ALA A 34 11.59 6.16 12.22
N GLN A 35 10.72 5.33 11.66
CA GLN A 35 9.57 5.79 10.88
C GLN A 35 8.68 6.58 11.84
N SER A 36 8.96 7.89 11.96
CA SER A 36 8.46 8.72 13.07
C SER A 36 6.98 9.03 12.92
N ARG A 37 6.42 8.80 11.73
CA ARG A 37 5.01 8.94 11.43
C ARG A 37 4.35 7.57 11.45
N ARG A 38 3.42 7.36 12.40
CA ARG A 38 2.47 6.25 12.35
C ARG A 38 1.67 6.38 11.05
N PRO A 39 1.54 5.32 10.24
CA PRO A 39 0.77 5.40 9.02
C PRO A 39 -0.70 5.71 9.33
N VAL A 40 -1.26 6.68 8.62
CA VAL A 40 -2.69 6.99 8.61
C VAL A 40 -3.34 6.08 7.58
N MET A 41 -4.28 5.26 8.02
CA MET A 41 -4.97 4.29 7.15
C MET A 41 -6.46 4.61 7.11
N ALA A 42 -7.03 4.68 5.91
CA ALA A 42 -8.47 4.72 5.72
C ALA A 42 -8.99 3.30 5.46
N PHE A 43 -9.97 2.87 6.26
CA PHE A 43 -10.67 1.60 6.06
C PHE A 43 -11.98 1.87 5.33
N TYR A 44 -12.16 1.24 4.18
CA TYR A 44 -13.32 1.40 3.33
C TYR A 44 -14.10 0.08 3.20
N TYR A 45 -15.36 0.12 3.65
CA TYR A 45 -16.30 -0.99 3.58
C TYR A 45 -17.52 -0.55 2.76
N PRO A 46 -17.50 -0.69 1.42
CA PRO A 46 -18.59 -0.31 0.53
C PRO A 46 -19.76 -1.31 0.59
N TRP A 47 -20.27 -1.58 1.79
CA TRP A 47 -21.27 -2.61 2.10
C TRP A 47 -22.63 -2.00 2.46
N TYR A 48 -22.66 -0.70 2.79
CA TYR A 48 -23.87 0.01 3.17
C TYR A 48 -24.68 0.43 1.95
N GLU A 49 -25.98 0.22 2.02
CA GLU A 49 -26.97 0.67 1.06
C GLU A 49 -27.86 1.77 1.63
N LYS A 50 -28.58 2.48 0.74
CA LYS A 50 -29.51 3.56 1.15
C LYS A 50 -30.51 3.10 2.21
N ALA A 51 -30.99 1.86 2.09
CA ALA A 51 -31.93 1.25 3.02
C ALA A 51 -31.35 0.98 4.41
N ASP A 52 -30.03 0.78 4.53
CA ASP A 52 -29.39 0.56 5.84
C ASP A 52 -29.49 1.81 6.71
N TRP A 53 -29.45 2.99 6.10
CA TRP A 53 -29.61 4.28 6.79
C TRP A 53 -31.07 4.59 7.18
N GLU A 54 -32.03 3.76 6.79
CA GLU A 54 -33.47 3.97 7.00
C GLU A 54 -34.10 3.04 8.04
N ASN A 55 -33.34 2.05 8.52
CA ASN A 55 -33.87 1.00 9.39
C ASN A 55 -34.18 1.46 10.84
N GLY A 56 -33.86 2.71 11.20
CA GLY A 56 -34.10 3.29 12.53
C GLY A 56 -33.27 2.68 13.67
N ARG A 57 -32.26 1.86 13.36
CA ARG A 57 -31.43 1.17 14.36
C ARG A 57 -30.16 1.94 14.72
N MET A 58 -29.74 2.88 13.90
CA MET A 58 -28.51 3.66 14.10
C MET A 58 -28.86 5.05 14.64
N SER A 59 -28.11 5.50 15.64
CA SER A 59 -28.22 6.88 16.15
C SER A 59 -27.46 7.88 15.28
N ASP A 60 -26.42 7.42 14.60
CA ASP A 60 -25.67 8.15 13.58
C ASP A 60 -26.12 7.70 12.19
N VAL A 61 -26.68 8.64 11.43
CA VAL A 61 -27.20 8.38 10.09
C VAL A 61 -26.42 9.23 9.09
N ALA A 62 -25.97 8.60 8.00
CA ALA A 62 -25.28 9.28 6.93
C ALA A 62 -26.13 10.42 6.33
N SER A 63 -25.49 11.57 6.10
CA SER A 63 -26.08 12.73 5.43
C SER A 63 -25.11 13.29 4.40
N PRO A 64 -25.37 13.14 3.08
CA PRO A 64 -26.52 12.43 2.50
C PRO A 64 -26.42 10.91 2.73
N LYS A 65 -27.57 10.23 2.75
CA LYS A 65 -27.63 8.76 2.69
C LYS A 65 -27.03 8.28 1.37
N TYR A 66 -26.31 7.16 1.41
CA TYR A 66 -25.54 6.68 0.26
C TYR A 66 -25.59 5.17 0.10
N SER A 67 -25.26 4.69 -1.10
CA SER A 67 -24.76 3.33 -1.33
C SER A 67 -23.23 3.39 -1.42
N GLY A 68 -22.54 2.53 -0.66
CA GLY A 68 -21.08 2.49 -0.64
C GLY A 68 -20.46 1.96 -1.93
N GLY A 69 -21.21 1.15 -2.68
CA GLY A 69 -20.79 0.67 -3.99
C GLY A 69 -20.94 1.70 -5.11
N GLU A 70 -21.69 2.78 -4.89
CA GLU A 70 -21.93 3.83 -5.89
C GLU A 70 -20.66 4.64 -6.14
N GLU A 71 -20.31 4.84 -7.42
CA GLU A 71 -19.08 5.52 -7.83
C GLU A 71 -18.92 6.91 -7.19
N ALA A 72 -19.97 7.74 -7.24
CA ALA A 72 -19.93 9.08 -6.65
C ALA A 72 -19.67 9.06 -5.13
N THR A 73 -20.14 8.03 -4.42
CA THR A 73 -19.89 7.86 -3.00
C THR A 73 -18.47 7.41 -2.73
N LEU A 74 -17.98 6.43 -3.51
CA LEU A 74 -16.61 5.96 -3.45
C LEU A 74 -15.61 7.10 -3.66
N LEU A 75 -15.77 7.88 -4.73
CA LEU A 75 -14.86 8.99 -5.05
C LEU A 75 -14.86 10.03 -3.92
N ARG A 76 -16.05 10.40 -3.42
CA ARG A 76 -16.17 11.34 -2.29
C ARG A 76 -15.47 10.84 -1.03
N HIS A 77 -15.67 9.58 -0.65
CA HIS A 77 -15.09 9.03 0.58
C HIS A 77 -13.57 8.90 0.47
N ILE A 78 -13.05 8.52 -0.70
CA ILE A 78 -11.60 8.48 -0.92
C ILE A 78 -11.00 9.89 -0.91
N GLN A 79 -11.69 10.90 -1.46
CA GLN A 79 -11.24 12.29 -1.32
C GLN A 79 -11.24 12.76 0.13
N GLN A 80 -12.27 12.44 0.92
CA GLN A 80 -12.28 12.76 2.35
C GLN A 80 -11.13 12.10 3.12
N ALA A 81 -10.75 10.89 2.71
CA ALA A 81 -9.60 10.18 3.26
C ALA A 81 -8.28 10.87 2.87
N ASP A 82 -8.16 11.32 1.62
CA ASP A 82 -7.03 12.11 1.13
C ASP A 82 -6.88 13.44 1.89
N ASP A 83 -7.99 14.16 2.11
CA ASP A 83 -8.02 15.40 2.90
C ASP A 83 -7.49 15.19 4.33
N ALA A 84 -7.64 13.97 4.88
CA ALA A 84 -7.09 13.57 6.17
C ALA A 84 -5.60 13.13 6.12
N GLY A 85 -5.00 13.05 4.92
CA GLY A 85 -3.60 12.75 4.70
C GLY A 85 -3.24 11.28 4.85
N ILE A 86 -4.05 10.39 4.26
CA ILE A 86 -3.81 8.93 4.31
C ILE A 86 -2.50 8.51 3.65
N ASP A 87 -1.86 7.54 4.28
CA ASP A 87 -0.70 6.84 3.74
C ASP A 87 -1.12 5.53 3.05
N ALA A 88 -2.26 4.96 3.44
CA ALA A 88 -2.84 3.78 2.82
C ALA A 88 -4.37 3.77 2.82
N LEU A 89 -4.94 3.21 1.76
CA LEU A 89 -6.35 2.86 1.63
C LEU A 89 -6.50 1.36 1.78
N VAL A 90 -7.34 0.90 2.70
CA VAL A 90 -7.64 -0.52 2.94
C VAL A 90 -9.10 -0.75 2.64
N CYS A 91 -9.41 -1.57 1.65
CA CYS A 91 -10.78 -1.83 1.21
C CYS A 91 -11.11 -3.32 1.28
N ASN A 92 -12.29 -3.62 1.81
CA ASN A 92 -12.91 -4.93 1.71
C ASN A 92 -14.18 -4.73 0.88
N PRO A 93 -14.15 -4.82 -0.46
CA PRO A 93 -15.34 -4.72 -1.30
C PRO A 93 -16.39 -5.78 -0.97
N PRO A 94 -17.66 -5.62 -1.37
CA PRO A 94 -18.66 -6.69 -1.26
C PRO A 94 -18.31 -7.86 -2.19
N TRP A 95 -18.63 -9.07 -1.75
CA TRP A 95 -18.31 -10.33 -2.42
C TRP A 95 -19.40 -11.39 -2.15
N GLY A 96 -19.39 -12.48 -2.90
CA GLY A 96 -20.41 -13.53 -2.81
C GLY A 96 -21.85 -13.02 -3.03
N ARG A 97 -22.80 -13.49 -2.21
CA ARG A 97 -24.24 -13.16 -2.33
C ARG A 97 -24.60 -11.70 -2.02
N GLN A 98 -23.65 -10.90 -1.57
CA GLN A 98 -23.84 -9.47 -1.29
C GLN A 98 -23.68 -8.61 -2.55
N VAL A 99 -23.08 -9.15 -3.61
CA VAL A 99 -22.97 -8.48 -4.91
C VAL A 99 -24.29 -8.67 -5.66
N LEU A 100 -24.94 -7.56 -6.04
CA LEU A 100 -26.14 -7.62 -6.88
C LEU A 100 -25.79 -8.28 -8.23
N PRO A 101 -26.67 -9.12 -8.80
CA PRO A 101 -26.40 -9.82 -10.06
C PRO A 101 -25.99 -8.90 -11.21
N ASP A 102 -26.52 -7.68 -11.24
CA ASP A 102 -26.29 -6.69 -12.29
C ASP A 102 -25.25 -5.61 -11.89
N ALA A 103 -24.55 -5.78 -10.76
CA ALA A 103 -23.51 -4.85 -10.36
C ALA A 103 -22.30 -4.95 -11.30
N ASP A 104 -21.93 -3.84 -11.93
CA ASP A 104 -20.69 -3.75 -12.72
C ASP A 104 -19.48 -3.64 -11.79
N MET A 105 -19.01 -4.80 -11.33
CA MET A 105 -17.82 -4.87 -10.48
C MET A 105 -16.57 -4.40 -11.21
N GLY A 106 -16.48 -4.55 -12.53
CA GLY A 106 -15.35 -4.05 -13.32
C GLY A 106 -15.25 -2.52 -13.23
N ALA A 107 -16.37 -1.82 -13.41
CA ALA A 107 -16.44 -0.37 -13.22
C ALA A 107 -16.09 0.04 -11.78
N PHE A 108 -16.61 -0.69 -10.79
CA PHE A 108 -16.29 -0.45 -9.38
C PHE A 108 -14.78 -0.55 -9.11
N TYR A 109 -14.09 -1.61 -9.57
CA TYR A 109 -12.65 -1.76 -9.35
C TYR A 109 -11.83 -0.71 -10.11
N ARG A 110 -12.22 -0.34 -11.33
CA ARG A 110 -11.58 0.77 -12.06
C ARG A 110 -11.70 2.09 -11.31
N ALA A 111 -12.89 2.42 -10.80
CA ALA A 111 -13.10 3.63 -10.00
C ALA A 111 -12.31 3.59 -8.69
N LEU A 112 -12.36 2.48 -7.94
CA LEU A 112 -11.64 2.28 -6.68
C LEU A 112 -10.13 2.45 -6.84
N LEU A 113 -9.54 1.75 -7.81
CA LEU A 113 -8.10 1.75 -8.01
C LEU A 113 -7.63 3.01 -8.72
N GLY A 114 -8.41 3.56 -9.64
CA GLY A 114 -8.12 4.83 -10.29
C GLY A 114 -8.07 5.97 -9.27
N GLU A 115 -9.05 6.02 -8.37
CA GLU A 115 -9.09 7.05 -7.34
C GLU A 115 -8.00 6.85 -6.27
N ALA A 116 -7.76 5.61 -5.84
CA ALA A 116 -6.62 5.30 -4.97
C ALA A 116 -5.29 5.72 -5.61
N ALA A 117 -5.10 5.44 -6.90
CA ALA A 117 -3.90 5.86 -7.63
C ALA A 117 -3.80 7.39 -7.70
N ARG A 118 -4.92 8.11 -7.76
CA ARG A 118 -4.93 9.57 -7.82
C ARG A 118 -4.53 10.21 -6.49
N VAL A 119 -5.04 9.69 -5.37
CA VAL A 119 -4.87 10.32 -4.04
C VAL A 119 -3.63 9.86 -3.28
N LEU A 120 -3.21 8.60 -3.47
CA LEU A 120 -2.05 8.09 -2.75
C LEU A 120 -0.78 8.79 -3.25
N ARG A 121 0.05 9.23 -2.31
CA ARG A 121 1.41 9.71 -2.59
C ARG A 121 2.30 8.56 -3.11
N PRO A 122 3.43 8.86 -3.77
CA PRO A 122 4.45 7.86 -4.07
C PRO A 122 4.84 7.03 -2.84
N GLY A 123 4.88 5.71 -2.98
CA GLY A 123 5.07 4.74 -1.90
C GLY A 123 3.84 4.51 -0.99
N GLY A 124 2.73 5.19 -1.24
CA GLY A 124 1.43 4.93 -0.60
C GLY A 124 0.84 3.60 -1.04
N ARG A 125 -0.06 3.03 -0.24
CA ARG A 125 -0.57 1.67 -0.49
C ARG A 125 -2.07 1.59 -0.64
N ALA A 126 -2.53 0.79 -1.59
CA ALA A 126 -3.91 0.33 -1.65
C ALA A 126 -3.94 -1.16 -1.30
N VAL A 127 -4.77 -1.55 -0.34
CA VAL A 127 -4.92 -2.94 0.11
C VAL A 127 -6.35 -3.37 -0.14
N LEU A 128 -6.55 -4.51 -0.80
CA LEU A 128 -7.87 -5.05 -1.15
C LEU A 128 -8.00 -6.48 -0.62
N LEU A 129 -9.15 -6.85 -0.07
CA LEU A 129 -9.53 -8.25 0.14
C LEU A 129 -10.65 -8.61 -0.82
N THR A 130 -10.42 -9.50 -1.79
CA THR A 130 -11.43 -9.83 -2.80
C THR A 130 -11.19 -11.18 -3.47
N ASP A 131 -12.27 -11.83 -3.92
CA ASP A 131 -12.26 -13.01 -4.79
C ASP A 131 -12.30 -12.64 -6.30
N ARG A 132 -12.42 -11.34 -6.63
CA ARG A 132 -12.58 -10.81 -7.99
C ARG A 132 -11.24 -10.55 -8.70
N VAL A 133 -10.47 -11.61 -8.87
CA VAL A 133 -9.11 -11.57 -9.46
C VAL A 133 -9.12 -10.98 -10.87
N ALA A 134 -10.10 -11.34 -11.70
CA ALA A 134 -10.17 -10.91 -13.09
C ALA A 134 -10.45 -9.40 -13.20
N GLU A 135 -11.37 -8.89 -12.40
CA GLU A 135 -11.75 -7.48 -12.38
C GLU A 135 -10.63 -6.59 -11.81
N VAL A 136 -9.93 -7.06 -10.75
CA VAL A 136 -8.72 -6.38 -10.24
C VAL A 136 -7.62 -6.36 -11.30
N GLY A 137 -7.34 -7.51 -11.94
CA GLY A 137 -6.33 -7.60 -12.99
C GLY A 137 -6.62 -6.69 -14.18
N GLY A 138 -7.88 -6.62 -14.62
CA GLY A 138 -8.32 -5.72 -15.68
C GLY A 138 -8.13 -4.24 -15.33
N ALA A 139 -8.51 -3.84 -14.10
CA ALA A 139 -8.31 -2.47 -13.64
C ALA A 139 -6.83 -2.10 -13.51
N LEU A 140 -5.98 -3.00 -13.01
CA LEU A 140 -4.54 -2.75 -12.88
C LEU A 140 -3.82 -2.65 -14.22
N ALA A 141 -4.27 -3.38 -15.24
CA ALA A 141 -3.71 -3.27 -16.59
C ALA A 141 -3.85 -1.86 -17.19
N GLU A 142 -4.86 -1.10 -16.77
CA GLU A 142 -5.11 0.28 -17.18
C GLU A 142 -4.41 1.32 -16.28
N LEU A 143 -3.83 0.90 -15.15
CA LEU A 143 -3.33 1.76 -14.08
C LEU A 143 -1.86 1.45 -13.73
N PRO A 144 -0.88 1.80 -14.60
CA PRO A 144 0.53 1.48 -14.37
C PRO A 144 1.13 2.12 -13.11
N ALA A 145 0.47 3.15 -12.58
CA ALA A 145 0.90 3.85 -11.38
C ALA A 145 0.65 3.08 -10.08
N LEU A 146 -0.15 2.00 -10.10
CA LEU A 146 -0.30 1.09 -8.97
C LEU A 146 0.27 -0.28 -9.35
N ARG A 147 1.21 -0.78 -8.56
CA ARG A 147 1.87 -2.06 -8.82
C ARG A 147 1.62 -3.07 -7.69
N PRO A 148 1.36 -4.34 -8.01
CA PRO A 148 1.30 -5.40 -7.00
C PRO A 148 2.65 -5.54 -6.28
N ALA A 149 2.66 -5.29 -4.97
CA ALA A 149 3.81 -5.52 -4.09
C ALA A 149 3.71 -6.88 -3.37
N ARG A 150 2.48 -7.30 -3.03
CA ARG A 150 2.16 -8.62 -2.46
C ARG A 150 0.77 -9.08 -2.91
N GLU A 151 0.63 -10.38 -3.06
CA GLU A 151 -0.65 -11.07 -3.22
C GLU A 151 -0.66 -12.25 -2.25
N LEU A 152 -1.67 -12.30 -1.37
CA LEU A 152 -1.78 -13.33 -0.34
C LEU A 152 -3.16 -13.98 -0.45
N VAL A 153 -3.21 -15.22 -0.94
CA VAL A 153 -4.44 -16.02 -0.90
C VAL A 153 -4.66 -16.48 0.53
N ILE A 154 -5.84 -16.22 1.08
CA ILE A 154 -6.22 -16.65 2.43
C ILE A 154 -7.40 -17.62 2.37
N SER A 155 -7.54 -18.49 3.38
CA SER A 155 -8.79 -19.23 3.57
C SER A 155 -9.71 -18.44 4.49
N LEU A 156 -10.92 -18.12 4.02
CA LEU A 156 -11.90 -17.35 4.77
C LEU A 156 -13.28 -17.94 4.58
N PHE A 157 -13.87 -18.53 5.63
CA PHE A 157 -15.20 -19.16 5.60
C PHE A 157 -15.40 -20.17 4.43
N GLY A 158 -14.37 -20.95 4.09
CA GLY A 158 -14.43 -21.93 3.00
C GLY A 158 -14.20 -21.36 1.59
N SER A 159 -14.01 -20.04 1.48
CA SER A 159 -13.58 -19.36 0.25
C SER A 159 -12.07 -19.08 0.26
N HIS A 160 -11.53 -18.68 -0.90
CA HIS A 160 -10.10 -18.40 -1.10
C HIS A 160 -9.86 -17.02 -1.71
N PRO A 161 -10.27 -15.91 -1.05
CA PRO A 161 -10.00 -14.57 -1.56
C PRO A 161 -8.52 -14.21 -1.46
N THR A 162 -8.14 -13.21 -2.25
CA THR A 162 -6.79 -12.66 -2.29
C THR A 162 -6.76 -11.33 -1.54
N ILE A 163 -5.74 -11.15 -0.70
CA ILE A 163 -5.31 -9.84 -0.23
C ILE A 163 -4.30 -9.30 -1.24
N TYR A 164 -4.68 -8.24 -1.96
CA TYR A 164 -3.75 -7.46 -2.79
C TYR A 164 -3.14 -6.36 -1.95
N VAL A 165 -1.81 -6.23 -1.99
CA VAL A 165 -1.10 -5.03 -1.54
C VAL A 165 -0.51 -4.38 -2.77
N LEU A 166 -1.06 -3.24 -3.13
CA LEU A 166 -0.63 -2.41 -4.25
C LEU A 166 0.17 -1.24 -3.71
N GLU A 167 1.27 -0.91 -4.36
CA GLU A 167 2.09 0.25 -4.05
C GLU A 167 2.02 1.27 -5.19
N LYS A 168 1.83 2.54 -4.81
CA LYS A 168 1.84 3.68 -5.72
C LYS A 168 3.28 4.02 -6.09
N GLU A 169 3.55 4.14 -7.39
CA GLU A 169 4.85 4.63 -7.90
C GLU A 169 5.14 6.09 -7.54
#